data_AF-A8YLH0-F1
#
_entry.id   AF-A8YLH0-F1
#
_cell.length_a   1.000
_cell.length_b   1.000
_cell.length_c   1.000
_cell.angle_alpha   90.00
_cell.angle_beta   90.00
_cell.angle_gamma   90.00
#
_symmetry.space_group_name_H-M   'P 1'
#
loop_
_entity.id
_entity.type
_entity.pdbx_description
1 polymer ?
#
loop_
_entity_poly.entity_id
_entity_poly.type
_entity_poly.pdbx_seq_one_letter_code
_entity_poly.pdbx_strand_id
1 'polypeptide(L)'
;MVKTFKAILKNNTLQWLDETPEINSEYPVNVYITLLEENIIGKNRSNGQKMANALKKIANNNTFTDVDTQQWQQQNRCDRSLPNRD
;
A
#
# COMPACT_ATOMS: atom_id res chain seq x y z
N MET A 1 24.66 27.54 -1.73
CA MET A 1 23.85 27.17 -2.91
C MET A 1 23.64 25.67 -2.90
N VAL A 2 22.43 25.18 -3.17
CA VAL A 2 22.15 23.74 -3.26
C VAL A 2 22.32 23.29 -4.71
N LYS A 3 23.06 22.22 -4.96
CA LYS A 3 23.17 21.56 -6.26
C LYS A 3 22.45 20.21 -6.20
N THR A 4 21.69 19.89 -7.23
CA THR A 4 20.93 18.64 -7.34
C THR A 4 21.60 17.75 -8.37
N PHE A 5 21.88 16.50 -7.99
CA PHE A 5 22.52 15.50 -8.84
C PHE A 5 21.56 14.33 -9.08
N LYS A 6 21.58 13.77 -10.29
CA LYS A 6 20.78 12.59 -10.61
C LYS A 6 21.58 11.33 -10.28
N ALA A 7 20.95 10.41 -9.56
CA ALA A 7 21.54 9.14 -9.20
C ALA A 7 20.49 8.03 -9.14
N ILE A 8 20.94 6.80 -9.28
CA ILE A 8 20.20 5.59 -8.96
C ILE A 8 20.63 5.12 -7.56
N LEU A 9 19.67 4.94 -6.66
CA LEU A 9 19.91 4.32 -5.37
C LEU A 9 19.77 2.79 -5.50
N LYS A 10 20.87 2.04 -5.40
CA LYS A 10 20.90 0.58 -5.45
C LYS A 10 21.69 0.03 -4.28
N ASN A 11 21.12 -0.89 -3.50
CA ASN A 11 21.76 -1.51 -2.34
C ASN A 11 22.36 -0.49 -1.36
N ASN A 12 21.62 0.59 -1.08
CA ASN A 12 22.07 1.70 -0.23
C ASN A 12 23.32 2.44 -0.73
N THR A 13 23.63 2.32 -2.03
CA THR A 13 24.71 3.05 -2.70
C THR A 13 24.11 3.91 -3.82
N LEU A 14 24.55 5.16 -3.91
CA LEU A 14 24.16 6.06 -5.00
C LEU A 14 25.09 5.84 -6.20
N GLN A 15 24.51 5.63 -7.37
CA GLN A 15 25.20 5.55 -8.64
C GLN A 15 24.84 6.80 -9.46
N TRP A 16 25.80 7.70 -9.66
CA TRP A 16 25.57 8.95 -10.39
C TRP A 16 25.30 8.66 -11.88
N LEU A 17 24.29 9.34 -12.43
CA LEU A 17 23.89 9.18 -13.84
C LEU A 17 24.57 10.20 -14.75
N ASP A 18 24.73 11.43 -14.24
CA ASP A 18 25.31 12.54 -14.97
C ASP A 18 26.69 12.86 -14.35
N GLU A 19 26.84 14.07 -13.82
CA GLU A 19 28.05 14.52 -13.16
C GLU A 19 28.18 13.92 -11.76
N THR A 20 29.38 13.46 -11.42
CA THR A 20 29.71 13.04 -10.05
C THR A 20 30.08 14.29 -9.25
N PRO A 21 29.42 14.57 -8.11
CA PRO A 21 29.81 15.69 -7.27
C PRO A 21 31.25 15.50 -6.77
N GLU A 22 32.04 16.57 -6.81
CA GLU A 22 33.33 16.61 -6.14
C GLU A 22 33.09 16.65 -4.62
N ILE A 23 33.20 15.50 -3.98
CA ILE A 23 33.01 15.33 -2.54
C ILE A 23 34.39 15.12 -1.91
N ASN A 24 34.72 15.89 -0.87
CA ASN A 24 35.89 15.56 -0.06
C ASN A 24 35.58 14.29 0.75
N SER A 25 36.20 13.16 0.40
CA SER A 25 35.98 11.86 1.02
C SER A 25 36.49 11.75 2.46
N GLU A 26 37.29 12.71 2.93
CA GLU A 26 37.82 12.73 4.30
C GLU A 26 36.74 13.04 5.35
N TYR A 27 35.61 13.62 4.94
CA TYR A 27 34.55 14.04 5.84
C TYR A 27 33.18 13.55 5.39
N PRO A 28 32.31 13.11 6.32
CA PRO A 28 30.93 12.79 6.00
C PRO A 28 30.18 14.05 5.53
N VAL A 29 29.43 13.94 4.44
CA VAL A 29 28.65 15.04 3.87
C VAL A 29 27.16 14.77 4.04
N ASN A 30 26.44 15.73 4.61
CA ASN A 30 24.98 15.68 4.73
C ASN A 30 24.34 15.91 3.37
N VAL A 31 23.40 15.04 2.99
CA VAL A 31 22.69 15.11 1.70
C VAL A 31 21.17 15.03 1.90
N TYR A 32 20.43 15.72 1.05
CA TYR A 32 18.99 15.57 0.91
C TYR A 32 18.70 14.67 -0.29
N ILE A 33 17.87 13.63 -0.10
CA ILE A 33 17.50 12.69 -1.16
C ILE A 33 16.00 12.84 -1.44
N THR A 34 15.67 13.16 -2.70
CA THR A 34 14.30 13.16 -3.20
C THR A 34 14.09 11.92 -4.06
N LEU A 35 13.16 11.05 -3.66
CA LEU A 35 12.84 9.82 -4.39
C LEU A 35 11.69 10.05 -5.36
N LEU A 36 11.78 9.47 -6.56
CA LEU A 36 10.69 9.44 -7.52
C LEU A 36 9.59 8.48 -7.02
N GLU A 37 8.34 8.95 -7.01
CA GLU A 37 7.19 8.24 -6.41
C GLU A 37 6.93 6.86 -7.05
N GLU A 38 7.30 6.70 -8.33
CA GLU A 38 7.08 5.50 -9.15
C GLU A 38 7.70 4.23 -8.53
N ASN A 39 8.75 4.36 -7.73
CA ASN A 39 9.48 3.24 -7.12
C ASN A 39 9.31 3.16 -5.60
N ILE A 40 8.45 3.98 -5.01
CA ILE A 40 8.15 3.90 -3.58
C ILE A 40 7.19 2.72 -3.36
N ILE A 41 7.77 1.56 -3.04
CA ILE A 41 7.06 0.37 -2.54
C ILE A 41 6.46 0.72 -1.18
N GLY A 42 5.40 1.51 -1.15
CA GLY A 42 4.84 2.01 0.11
C GLY A 42 3.49 2.68 0.01
N LYS A 43 3.10 3.23 -1.15
CA LYS A 43 1.87 4.04 -1.24
C LYS A 43 0.69 3.38 -1.94
N ASN A 44 0.81 2.10 -2.34
CA ASN A 44 -0.28 1.35 -2.98
C ASN A 44 -0.50 -0.05 -2.36
N ARG A 45 -0.39 -0.19 -1.04
CA ARG A 45 -1.21 -1.23 -0.38
C ARG A 45 -2.65 -0.73 -0.46
N SER A 46 -3.30 -1.08 -1.56
CA SER A 46 -4.65 -0.68 -1.92
C SER A 46 -5.55 -0.73 -0.70
N ASN A 47 -6.51 0.20 -0.59
CA ASN A 47 -7.53 0.13 0.45
C ASN A 47 -8.16 -1.27 0.53
N GLY A 48 -8.24 -1.98 -0.62
CA GLY A 48 -8.63 -3.38 -0.71
C GLY A 48 -7.78 -4.34 0.12
N GLN A 49 -6.44 -4.23 0.12
CA GLN A 49 -5.59 -5.11 0.94
C GLN A 49 -5.77 -4.85 2.44
N LYS A 50 -5.91 -3.58 2.85
CA LYS A 50 -6.19 -3.23 4.25
C LYS A 50 -7.55 -3.77 4.70
N MET A 51 -8.56 -3.61 3.85
CA MET A 51 -9.92 -4.13 4.06
C MET A 51 -9.92 -5.65 4.15
N ALA A 52 -9.29 -6.35 3.20
CA ALA A 52 -9.21 -7.81 3.19
C ALA A 52 -8.53 -8.34 4.47
N ASN A 53 -7.46 -7.69 4.93
CA ASN A 53 -6.80 -8.06 6.18
C ASN A 53 -7.68 -7.83 7.41
N ALA A 54 -8.46 -6.75 7.44
CA ALA A 54 -9.41 -6.49 8.53
C ALA A 54 -10.54 -7.54 8.55
N LEU A 55 -11.13 -7.84 7.39
CA LEU A 55 -12.16 -8.88 7.25
C LEU A 55 -11.62 -10.26 7.66
N LYS A 56 -10.39 -10.60 7.28
CA LYS A 56 -9.74 -11.87 7.69
C LYS A 56 -9.58 -11.98 9.21
N LYS A 57 -9.21 -10.88 9.89
CA LYS A 57 -9.10 -10.87 11.35
C LYS A 57 -10.47 -11.08 12.03
N ILE A 58 -11.52 -10.44 11.50
CA ILE A 58 -12.88 -10.60 12.01
C ILE A 58 -13.37 -12.05 11.83
N ALA A 59 -13.15 -12.64 10.65
CA ALA A 59 -13.54 -14.02 10.36
C ALA A 59 -12.86 -15.04 11.30
N ASN A 60 -11.57 -14.83 11.62
CA ASN A 60 -10.82 -15.75 12.48
C ASN A 60 -11.23 -15.69 13.96
N ASN A 61 -11.90 -14.63 14.40
CA ASN A 61 -12.29 -14.46 15.80
C ASN A 61 -13.59 -15.19 16.15
N ASN A 62 -14.18 -15.98 15.23
CA ASN A 62 -15.44 -16.70 15.43
C ASN A 62 -16.57 -15.80 16.00
N THR A 63 -16.51 -14.48 15.74
CA THR A 63 -17.36 -13.48 16.39
C THR A 63 -18.85 -13.65 16.08
N PHE A 64 -19.17 -14.39 15.02
CA PHE A 64 -20.53 -14.62 14.55
C PHE A 64 -20.93 -16.11 14.60
N THR A 65 -20.28 -16.94 15.42
CA THR A 65 -20.67 -18.36 15.57
C THR A 65 -22.10 -18.54 16.05
N ASP A 66 -22.61 -17.59 16.82
CA ASP A 66 -23.96 -17.62 17.38
C ASP A 66 -24.99 -16.98 16.44
N VAL A 67 -24.56 -16.49 15.27
CA VAL A 67 -25.44 -15.90 14.26
C VAL A 67 -25.74 -16.96 13.22
N ASP A 68 -27.01 -17.34 13.09
CA ASP A 68 -27.48 -18.06 11.91
C ASP A 68 -27.44 -17.13 10.71
N THR A 69 -26.35 -17.25 9.94
CA THR A 69 -26.10 -16.44 8.74
C THR A 69 -27.20 -16.61 7.70
N GLN A 70 -27.85 -17.78 7.62
CA GLN A 70 -28.92 -18.04 6.66
C GLN A 70 -30.21 -17.34 7.10
N GLN A 71 -30.57 -17.43 8.37
CA GLN A 71 -31.71 -16.72 8.91
C GLN A 71 -31.55 -15.19 8.80
N TRP A 72 -30.36 -14.68 9.14
CA TRP A 72 -30.05 -13.25 8.98
C TRP A 72 -30.17 -12.80 7.52
N GLN A 73 -29.65 -13.59 6.58
CA GLN A 73 -29.78 -13.28 5.15
C GLN A 73 -31.23 -13.28 4.68
N GLN A 74 -32.07 -14.20 5.15
CA GLN A 74 -33.49 -14.24 4.80
C GLN A 74 -34.26 -13.04 5.34
N GLN A 75 -33.94 -12.58 6.56
CA GLN A 75 -34.57 -11.40 7.16
C GLN A 75 -34.16 -10.09 6.49
N ASN A 76 -32.91 -10.00 6.01
CA ASN A 76 -32.35 -8.78 5.43
C ASN A 76 -32.43 -8.73 3.91
N ARG A 77 -32.60 -9.88 3.23
CA ARG A 77 -32.95 -9.89 1.82
C ARG A 77 -34.38 -9.40 1.67
N CYS A 78 -34.52 -8.16 1.21
CA CYS A 78 -35.70 -7.81 0.44
C CYS A 78 -35.63 -8.64 -0.84
N ASP A 79 -36.48 -9.66 -0.97
CA ASP A 79 -36.63 -10.42 -2.20
C ASP A 79 -36.83 -9.44 -3.35
N ARG A 80 -35.85 -9.38 -4.25
CA ARG A 80 -35.99 -8.62 -5.48
C ARG A 80 -36.99 -9.39 -6.34
N SER A 81 -38.05 -8.73 -6.79
CA SER A 81 -38.98 -9.30 -7.75
C SER A 81 -38.20 -9.95 -8.89
N LEU A 82 -38.42 -11.25 -9.09
CA LEU A 82 -37.81 -11.97 -10.18
C LEU A 82 -38.37 -11.40 -11.49
N PRO A 83 -37.53 -11.07 -12.48
CA PRO A 83 -38.04 -10.67 -13.78
C PRO A 83 -38.85 -11.85 -14.36
N ASN A 84 -40.10 -11.57 -14.76
CA ASN A 84 -41.05 -12.51 -15.38
C ASN A 84 -41.60 -13.63 -14.47
N ARG A 85 -41.86 -13.35 -13.19
CA ARG A 85 -42.78 -14.18 -12.37
C ARG A 85 -43.85 -13.28 -11.75
N ASP A 86 -45.05 -13.33 -12.34
CA ASP A 86 -46.30 -12.97 -11.66
C ASP A 86 -46.76 -14.13 -10.77
#